data_AF-A0A815ZJ66-F1
#
_entry.id   AF-A0A815ZJ66-F1
#
_cell.length_a   1.000
_cell.length_b   1.000
_cell.length_c   1.000
_cell.angle_alpha   90.00
_cell.angle_beta   90.00
_cell.angle_gamma   90.00
#
_symmetry.space_group_name_H-M   'P 1'
#
loop_
_entity.id
_entity.type
_entity.pdbx_description
1 polymer ?
#
loop_
_entity_poly.entity_id
_entity_poly.type
_entity_poly.pdbx_seq_one_letter_code
_entity_poly.pdbx_strand_id
1 'polypeptide(L)'
;MDYEILGFSVESDNINLLEEIAQLCYGGRDLLESINPRYILGIGDEPKQVLQPITGYVHEPLLSSDKACEPLVNVVPRLPAHIWVAKQNSKAPEDGRTQDESAAIHLYTMEWDHIPEQPLASLYIRLNRTLKEVD
;
A
#
# COMPACT_ATOMS: atom_id res chain seq x y z
N MET A 1 -10.44 -16.75 -19.59
CA MET A 1 -11.36 -16.33 -18.50
C MET A 1 -11.45 -14.83 -18.69
N ASP A 2 -12.55 -14.39 -19.27
CA ASP A 2 -12.62 -13.08 -19.91
C ASP A 2 -12.98 -12.04 -18.85
N TYR A 3 -12.22 -10.95 -18.80
CA TYR A 3 -12.47 -9.85 -17.90
C TYR A 3 -12.81 -8.60 -18.70
N GLU A 4 -13.78 -7.84 -18.19
CA GLU A 4 -14.21 -6.57 -18.77
C GLU A 4 -13.52 -5.44 -18.02
N ILE A 5 -12.75 -4.62 -18.74
CA ILE A 5 -12.20 -3.36 -18.21
C ILE A 5 -12.73 -2.23 -19.07
N LEU A 6 -13.45 -1.29 -18.45
CA LEU A 6 -14.02 -0.09 -19.09
C LEU A 6 -14.89 -0.41 -20.35
N GLY A 7 -15.58 -1.56 -20.35
CA GLY A 7 -16.50 -1.95 -21.43
C GLY A 7 -15.86 -2.66 -22.62
N PHE A 8 -14.60 -3.11 -22.50
CA PHE A 8 -13.93 -3.94 -23.51
C PHE A 8 -13.68 -5.35 -22.98
N SER A 9 -14.03 -6.37 -23.78
CA SER A 9 -13.80 -7.78 -23.48
C SER A 9 -12.36 -8.15 -23.83
N VAL A 10 -11.57 -8.56 -22.84
CA VAL A 10 -10.13 -8.84 -23.02
C VAL A 10 -9.85 -10.33 -22.85
N GLU A 11 -9.28 -10.95 -23.89
CA GLU A 11 -8.68 -12.29 -23.81
C GLU A 11 -7.26 -12.17 -23.23
N SER A 12 -6.91 -13.08 -22.31
CA SER A 12 -5.76 -13.01 -21.40
C SER A 12 -4.37 -13.00 -22.06
N ASP A 13 -4.28 -13.24 -23.37
CA ASP A 13 -3.00 -13.50 -24.06
C ASP A 13 -2.56 -12.38 -25.01
N ASN A 14 -3.29 -11.25 -25.06
CA ASN A 14 -3.04 -10.20 -26.06
C ASN A 14 -2.23 -9.02 -25.50
N ILE A 15 -0.90 -9.18 -25.48
CA ILE A 15 0.08 -8.15 -25.04
C ILE A 15 -0.10 -6.81 -25.80
N ASN A 16 -0.62 -6.84 -27.03
CA ASN A 16 -0.84 -5.64 -27.85
C ASN A 16 -1.91 -4.70 -27.27
N LEU A 17 -2.88 -5.23 -26.51
CA LEU A 17 -3.94 -4.42 -25.90
C LEU A 17 -3.41 -3.54 -24.75
N LEU A 18 -2.34 -3.97 -24.07
CA LEU A 18 -1.69 -3.20 -23.01
C LEU A 18 -0.94 -1.99 -23.57
N GLU A 19 -0.29 -2.15 -24.72
CA GLU A 19 0.34 -1.02 -25.43
C GLU A 19 -0.71 0.01 -25.85
N GLU A 20 -1.87 -0.45 -26.35
CA GLU A 20 -2.94 0.43 -26.83
C GLU A 20 -3.62 1.21 -25.69
N ILE A 21 -3.87 0.58 -24.53
CA ILE A 21 -4.43 1.24 -23.33
C ILE A 21 -3.42 2.24 -22.74
N ALA A 22 -2.13 1.88 -22.68
CA ALA A 22 -1.09 2.79 -22.20
C ALA A 22 -0.94 4.02 -23.11
N GLN A 23 -1.11 3.85 -24.43
CA GLN A 23 -1.05 4.93 -25.40
C GLN A 23 -2.25 5.89 -25.30
N LEU A 24 -3.46 5.35 -25.09
CA LEU A 24 -4.71 6.11 -25.02
C LEU A 24 -4.89 6.91 -23.73
N CYS A 25 -4.48 6.36 -22.59
CA CYS A 25 -4.74 7.00 -21.30
C CYS A 25 -3.66 8.01 -20.90
N TYR A 26 -2.40 7.85 -21.35
CA TYR A 26 -1.29 8.58 -20.71
C TYR A 26 -0.21 9.14 -21.65
N GLY A 27 -0.37 9.03 -22.97
CA GLY A 27 0.43 9.79 -23.93
C GLY A 27 1.96 9.58 -23.81
N GLY A 28 2.45 8.46 -24.34
CA GLY A 28 3.85 8.33 -24.77
C GLY A 28 4.83 7.70 -23.78
N ARG A 29 5.16 6.43 -24.05
CA ARG A 29 6.46 5.71 -23.97
C ARG A 29 7.44 5.85 -22.78
N ASP A 30 7.20 6.66 -21.75
CA ASP A 30 8.12 6.79 -20.59
C ASP A 30 7.65 6.06 -19.31
N LEU A 31 6.53 5.34 -19.34
CA LEU A 31 5.92 4.72 -18.14
C LEU A 31 6.16 3.22 -17.98
N LEU A 32 6.60 2.48 -19.00
CA LEU A 32 6.91 1.05 -18.85
C LEU A 32 8.10 0.81 -17.90
N GLU A 33 8.99 1.80 -17.74
CA GLU A 33 10.08 1.75 -16.76
C GLU A 33 9.67 2.23 -15.36
N SER A 34 8.59 3.01 -15.23
CA SER A 34 8.12 3.54 -13.93
C SER A 34 6.97 2.74 -13.32
N ILE A 35 6.27 1.92 -14.12
CA ILE A 35 5.33 0.94 -13.58
C ILE A 35 6.13 -0.26 -13.10
N ASN A 36 6.30 -0.37 -11.79
CA ASN A 36 6.91 -1.55 -11.19
C ASN A 36 6.08 -2.79 -11.59
N PRO A 37 6.65 -3.73 -12.37
CA PRO A 37 5.91 -4.82 -13.00
C PRO A 37 5.20 -5.74 -11.99
N ARG A 38 5.58 -5.68 -10.70
CA ARG A 38 4.86 -6.34 -9.60
C ARG A 38 3.41 -5.88 -9.42
N TYR A 39 3.06 -4.66 -9.82
CA TYR A 39 1.69 -4.16 -9.70
C TYR A 39 0.77 -4.60 -10.85
N ILE A 40 1.33 -5.07 -11.98
CA ILE A 40 0.55 -5.58 -13.13
C ILE A 40 0.51 -7.11 -13.14
N LEU A 41 1.60 -7.78 -12.75
CA LEU A 41 1.72 -9.25 -12.83
C LEU A 41 1.16 -10.02 -11.61
N GLY A 42 0.68 -9.33 -10.58
CA GLY A 42 0.36 -9.95 -9.28
C GLY A 42 -1.09 -10.41 -9.06
N ILE A 43 -2.03 -10.10 -9.97
CA ILE A 43 -3.46 -10.39 -9.75
C ILE A 43 -3.73 -11.91 -9.71
N GLY A 44 -2.95 -12.71 -10.43
CA GLY A 44 -3.08 -14.17 -10.45
C GLY A 44 -2.55 -14.88 -9.20
N ASP A 45 -1.58 -14.26 -8.53
CA ASP A 45 -0.85 -14.79 -7.37
C ASP A 45 -1.34 -14.24 -6.03
N GLU A 46 -2.32 -13.32 -6.05
CA GLU A 46 -2.96 -12.89 -4.82
C GLU A 46 -3.71 -14.09 -4.21
N PRO A 47 -3.43 -14.46 -2.95
CA PRO A 47 -4.09 -15.60 -2.33
C PRO A 47 -5.60 -15.34 -2.34
N LYS A 48 -6.33 -16.11 -3.14
CA LYS A 48 -7.80 -16.06 -3.26
C LYS A 48 -8.51 -16.57 -1.99
N GLN A 49 -7.77 -16.71 -0.90
CA GLN A 49 -8.27 -17.17 0.37
C GLN A 49 -9.05 -16.03 1.00
N VAL A 50 -10.34 -16.28 1.21
CA VAL A 50 -11.19 -15.36 1.98
C VAL A 50 -10.70 -15.40 3.43
N LEU A 51 -9.95 -14.37 3.83
CA LEU A 51 -9.55 -14.20 5.22
C LEU A 51 -10.79 -13.93 6.07
N GLN A 52 -10.89 -14.61 7.21
CA GLN A 52 -11.94 -14.29 8.18
C GLN A 52 -11.71 -12.88 8.71
N PRO A 53 -12.78 -12.10 8.96
CA PRO A 53 -12.64 -10.81 9.62
C PRO A 53 -11.87 -10.96 10.93
N ILE A 54 -10.99 -9.99 11.22
CA ILE A 54 -10.30 -9.96 12.51
C ILE A 54 -11.34 -9.65 13.59
N THR A 55 -11.65 -10.64 14.43
CA THR A 55 -12.59 -10.52 15.55
C THR A 55 -11.86 -10.35 16.88
N GLY A 56 -12.55 -9.82 17.90
CA GLY A 56 -12.01 -9.73 19.27
C GLY A 56 -11.46 -8.36 19.66
N TYR A 57 -11.20 -7.46 18.70
CA TYR A 57 -10.68 -6.12 18.97
C TYR A 57 -11.76 -5.02 19.05
N VAL A 58 -13.04 -5.38 18.83
CA VAL A 58 -14.12 -4.38 18.74
C VAL A 58 -14.39 -3.64 20.05
N HIS A 59 -14.03 -4.27 21.18
CA HIS A 59 -14.19 -3.71 22.52
C HIS A 59 -12.85 -3.35 23.17
N GLU A 60 -11.73 -3.58 22.47
CA GLU A 60 -10.42 -3.23 22.97
C GLU A 60 -10.22 -1.71 22.88
N PRO A 61 -9.60 -1.08 23.89
CA PRO A 61 -9.33 0.34 23.85
C PRO A 61 -8.34 0.66 22.72
N LEU A 62 -8.61 1.74 21.99
CA LEU A 62 -7.68 2.25 20.99
C LEU A 62 -6.37 2.68 21.65
N LEU A 63 -5.27 2.13 21.16
CA LEU A 63 -3.92 2.52 21.57
C LEU A 63 -3.44 3.72 20.76
N SER A 64 -2.52 4.50 21.34
CA SER A 64 -1.81 5.52 20.58
C SER A 64 -0.92 4.89 19.50
N SER A 65 -0.62 5.65 18.44
CA SER A 65 0.22 5.16 17.34
C SER A 65 1.58 4.66 17.82
N ASP A 66 2.18 5.32 18.83
CA ASP A 66 3.46 4.91 19.42
C ASP A 66 3.38 3.54 20.09
N LYS A 67 2.29 3.27 20.82
CA LYS A 67 2.09 2.00 21.53
C LYS A 67 1.72 0.88 20.59
N ALA A 68 0.86 1.14 19.61
CA ALA A 68 0.52 0.15 18.58
C ALA A 68 1.76 -0.27 17.76
N CYS A 69 2.69 0.65 17.52
CA CYS A 69 3.89 0.40 16.71
C CYS A 69 5.09 -0.13 17.50
N GLU A 70 5.02 -0.21 18.83
CA GLU A 70 6.12 -0.67 19.69
C GLU A 70 6.70 -2.03 19.25
N PRO A 71 5.89 -3.05 18.88
CA PRO A 71 6.41 -4.33 18.39
C PRO A 71 7.16 -4.25 17.05
N LEU A 72 6.92 -3.20 16.26
CA LEU A 72 7.43 -3.05 14.89
C LEU A 72 8.74 -2.26 14.81
N VAL A 73 9.17 -1.61 15.90
CA VAL A 73 10.33 -0.70 15.91
C VAL A 73 11.63 -1.39 15.45
N ASN A 74 11.79 -2.68 15.74
CA ASN A 74 12.98 -3.45 15.34
C ASN A 74 12.88 -4.04 13.93
N VAL A 75 11.67 -4.11 13.35
CA VAL A 75 11.41 -4.66 12.01
C VAL A 75 11.47 -3.54 10.96
N VAL A 76 11.03 -2.34 11.35
CA VAL A 76 10.85 -1.21 10.46
C VAL A 76 11.85 -0.10 10.84
N PRO A 77 12.90 0.12 10.03
CA PRO A 77 13.89 1.15 10.27
C PRO A 77 13.26 2.53 10.36
N ARG A 78 13.74 3.34 11.32
CA ARG A 78 13.32 4.74 11.53
C ARG A 78 11.82 4.92 11.81
N LEU A 79 11.10 3.87 12.19
CA LEU A 79 9.67 3.92 12.47
C LEU A 79 9.27 5.06 13.45
N PRO A 80 10.00 5.34 14.54
CA PRO A 80 9.66 6.46 15.43
C PRO A 80 9.66 7.83 14.73
N ALA A 81 10.60 8.07 13.81
CA ALA A 81 10.64 9.31 13.05
C ALA A 81 9.44 9.42 12.09
N HIS A 82 9.08 8.30 11.46
CA HIS A 82 7.91 8.23 10.60
C HIS A 82 6.60 8.46 11.38
N ILE A 83 6.45 7.89 12.58
CA ILE A 83 5.31 8.17 13.47
C ILE A 83 5.24 9.65 13.80
N TRP A 84 6.38 10.26 14.12
CA TRP A 84 6.42 11.69 14.43
C TRP A 84 5.95 12.55 13.26
N VAL A 85 6.44 12.29 12.04
CA VAL A 85 6.02 13.00 10.82
C VAL A 85 4.52 12.84 10.58
N ALA A 86 4.00 11.61 10.66
CA ALA A 86 2.58 11.33 10.47
C ALA A 86 1.70 12.09 11.48
N LYS A 87 2.13 12.18 12.75
CA LYS A 87 1.45 12.98 13.77
C LYS A 87 1.49 14.48 13.48
N GLN A 88 2.61 15.00 12.99
CA GLN A 88 2.70 16.42 12.63
C GLN A 88 1.72 16.77 11.50
N ASN A 89 1.56 15.87 10.53
CA ASN A 89 0.65 16.05 9.40
C ASN A 89 -0.83 15.80 9.76
N SER A 90 -1.13 15.39 11.00
CA SER A 90 -2.48 14.98 11.43
C SER A 90 -3.03 15.79 12.61
N LYS A 91 -2.48 16.99 12.89
CA LYS A 91 -2.81 17.79 14.10
C LYS A 91 -4.26 18.28 14.20
N ALA A 92 -4.97 18.41 13.09
CA ALA A 92 -6.34 18.96 13.06
C ALA A 92 -7.18 18.27 11.96
N PRO A 93 -7.57 17.01 12.15
CA PRO A 93 -8.37 16.30 11.17
C PRO A 93 -9.80 16.88 11.10
N GLU A 94 -10.31 17.06 9.88
CA GLU A 94 -11.62 17.70 9.62
C GLU A 94 -12.81 16.79 9.94
N ASP A 95 -12.59 15.47 9.92
CA ASP A 95 -13.67 14.46 9.91
C ASP A 95 -14.10 13.95 11.30
N GLY A 96 -13.79 14.68 12.38
CA GLY A 96 -14.07 14.23 13.75
C GLY A 96 -13.23 13.04 14.23
N ARG A 97 -12.22 12.64 13.47
CA ARG A 97 -11.20 11.66 13.87
C ARG A 97 -10.28 12.25 14.93
N THR A 98 -9.68 11.38 15.73
CA THR A 98 -8.56 11.74 16.60
C THR A 98 -7.29 11.93 15.77
N GLN A 99 -6.34 12.71 16.30
CA GLN A 99 -5.03 12.87 15.69
C GLN A 99 -4.32 11.52 15.45
N ASP A 100 -4.46 10.58 16.39
CA ASP A 100 -3.82 9.27 16.27
C ASP A 100 -4.46 8.40 15.17
N GLU A 101 -5.78 8.44 14.98
CA GLU A 101 -6.43 7.74 13.87
C GLU A 101 -5.99 8.28 12.51
N SER A 102 -5.95 9.60 12.37
CA SER A 102 -5.44 10.22 11.14
C SER A 102 -3.95 9.96 10.93
N ALA A 103 -3.15 9.99 11.99
CA ALA A 103 -1.73 9.67 11.93
C ALA A 103 -1.49 8.21 11.54
N ALA A 104 -2.32 7.26 11.99
CA ALA A 104 -2.21 5.85 11.62
C ALA A 104 -2.44 5.65 10.12
N ILE A 105 -3.47 6.30 9.56
CA ILE A 105 -3.74 6.29 8.11
C ILE A 105 -2.56 6.90 7.37
N HIS A 106 -2.13 8.10 7.79
CA HIS A 106 -1.02 8.81 7.15
C HIS A 106 0.28 8.00 7.19
N LEU A 107 0.60 7.40 8.32
CA LEU A 107 1.78 6.55 8.51
C LEU A 107 1.77 5.33 7.58
N TYR A 108 0.60 4.73 7.38
CA TYR A 108 0.42 3.57 6.51
C TYR A 108 0.58 3.92 5.02
N THR A 109 0.09 5.09 4.61
CA THR A 109 0.02 5.50 3.20
C THR A 109 1.16 6.39 2.74
N MET A 110 1.86 7.08 3.64
CA MET A 110 2.92 8.01 3.24
C MET A 110 4.12 7.29 2.63
N GLU A 111 4.64 7.87 1.56
CA GLU A 111 5.92 7.49 1.00
C GLU A 111 7.04 8.03 1.88
N TRP A 112 8.10 7.24 2.06
CA TRP A 112 9.31 7.68 2.76
C TRP A 112 10.35 8.05 1.73
N ASP A 113 11.18 9.05 2.08
CA ASP A 113 12.22 9.58 1.20
C ASP A 113 12.97 8.46 0.48
N HIS A 114 13.08 8.61 -0.84
CA HIS A 114 13.81 7.71 -1.70
C HIS A 114 15.27 7.65 -1.26
N ILE A 115 15.62 6.56 -0.56
CA ILE A 115 17.01 6.20 -0.37
C ILE A 115 17.41 5.46 -1.67
N PRO A 116 18.54 5.78 -2.31
CA PRO A 116 18.98 5.10 -3.54
C PRO A 116 19.00 3.56 -3.43
N GLU A 117 19.22 3.05 -2.22
CA GLU A 117 19.23 1.61 -1.90
C GLU A 117 17.83 1.01 -1.71
N GLN A 118 16.79 1.84 -1.56
CA GLN A 118 15.41 1.44 -1.26
C GLN A 118 14.42 2.36 -2.00
N PRO A 119 14.22 2.13 -3.31
CA PRO A 119 13.55 3.08 -4.20
C PRO A 119 12.04 3.25 -3.94
N LEU A 120 11.40 2.38 -3.15
CA LEU A 120 9.99 2.52 -2.74
C LEU A 120 9.84 2.01 -1.31
N ALA A 121 9.92 2.91 -0.33
CA ALA A 121 9.77 2.57 1.07
C ALA A 121 8.52 3.25 1.65
N SER A 122 7.52 2.46 2.02
CA SER A 122 6.41 2.88 2.88
C SER A 122 6.17 1.82 3.94
N LEU A 123 5.40 2.15 4.97
CA LEU A 123 5.03 1.16 5.99
C LEU A 123 4.23 0.02 5.36
N TYR A 124 3.28 0.34 4.47
CA TYR A 124 2.51 -0.63 3.69
C TYR A 124 3.40 -1.65 2.98
N ILE A 125 4.38 -1.18 2.18
CA ILE A 125 5.25 -2.07 1.39
C ILE A 125 6.05 -2.97 2.33
N ARG A 126 6.63 -2.41 3.40
CA ARG A 126 7.45 -3.19 4.33
C ARG A 126 6.65 -4.22 5.09
N LEU A 127 5.50 -3.84 5.66
CA LEU A 127 4.67 -4.77 6.41
C LEU A 127 4.15 -5.88 5.51
N ASN A 128 3.59 -5.54 4.36
CA ASN A 128 3.04 -6.56 3.46
C ASN A 128 4.11 -7.45 2.86
N ARG A 129 5.32 -6.94 2.60
CA ARG A 129 6.44 -7.78 2.18
C ARG A 129 6.85 -8.75 3.29
N THR A 130 7.10 -8.23 4.50
CA THR A 130 7.51 -9.06 5.63
C THR A 130 6.47 -10.14 5.91
N LEU A 131 5.18 -9.78 6.00
CA LEU A 131 4.11 -10.73 6.32
C LEU A 131 3.91 -11.81 5.24
N LYS A 132 4.19 -11.49 3.97
CA LYS A 132 4.13 -12.46 2.86
C LYS A 132 5.37 -13.36 2.76
N GLU A 133 6.48 -12.99 3.38
CA GLU A 133 7.73 -13.78 3.42
C GLU A 133 7.74 -14.81 4.57
N VAL A 134 6.77 -14.78 5.50
CA VAL A 134 6.69 -15.70 6.65
C VAL A 134 5.86 -16.98 6.36
N ASP A 135 5.54 -17.26 5.09
CA ASP A 135 4.93 -18.54 4.66
C ASP A 135 5.97 -19.56 4.16
#